data_AF-A0A559VBC7-F1
#
_entry.id   AF-A0A559VBC7-F1
#
_cell.length_a   1.000
_cell.length_b   1.000
_cell.length_c   1.000
_cell.angle_alpha   90.00
_cell.angle_beta   90.00
_cell.angle_gamma   90.00
#
_symmetry.space_group_name_H-M   'P 1'
#
loop_
_entity.id
_entity.type
_entity.pdbx_description
1 polymer ?
#
loop_
_entity_poly.entity_id
_entity_poly.type
_entity_poly.pdbx_seq_one_letter_code
_entity_poly.pdbx_strand_id
1 'polypeptide(L)' 'MSLLDKLLGNDRERAATKYAGQESASDRAARQRRTGHRRSIAKAAAQAERWEQRDRRRFR' A
#
# COMPACT_ATOMS: atom_id res chain seq x y z
N MET A 1 -16.15 -31.53 -21.99
CA MET A 1 -15.47 -30.86 -20.87
C MET A 1 -14.16 -31.59 -20.60
N SER A 2 -13.03 -30.94 -20.89
CA SER A 2 -11.69 -31.55 -20.81
C SER A 2 -11.23 -31.70 -19.35
N LEU A 3 -10.41 -32.72 -19.06
CA LEU A 3 -9.78 -32.97 -17.76
C LEU A 3 -8.97 -31.76 -17.26
N LEU A 4 -8.36 -31.02 -18.19
CA LEU A 4 -7.61 -29.78 -17.92
C LEU A 4 -8.52 -28.66 -17.40
N ASP A 5 -9.75 -28.58 -17.91
CA ASP A 5 -10.72 -27.55 -17.54
C ASP A 5 -11.25 -27.77 -16.12
N LYS A 6 -11.39 -29.04 -15.72
CA LYS A 6 -11.80 -29.43 -14.36
C LYS A 6 -10.68 -29.26 -13.34
N LEU A 7 -9.41 -29.38 -13.75
CA LEU A 7 -8.26 -29.12 -12.88
C LEU A 7 -8.01 -27.62 -12.69
N LEU A 8 -8.04 -26.85 -13.79
CA LEU A 8 -7.81 -25.40 -13.78
C LEU A 8 -8.99 -24.62 -13.17
N GLY A 9 -10.23 -25.05 -13.43
CA GLY A 9 -11.43 -24.46 -12.83
C GLY A 9 -11.49 -24.66 -11.31
N ASN A 10 -11.10 -25.84 -10.84
CA ASN A 10 -11.11 -26.19 -9.41
C ASN A 10 -10.02 -25.44 -8.63
N ASP A 11 -8.85 -25.18 -9.23
CA ASP A 11 -7.75 -24.50 -8.53
C ASP A 11 -8.08 -23.03 -8.20
N ARG A 12 -8.79 -22.34 -9.11
CA ARG A 12 -9.22 -20.95 -8.90
C ARG A 12 -10.26 -20.82 -7.77
N GLU A 13 -11.25 -21.70 -7.75
CA GLU A 13 -12.27 -21.75 -6.69
C GLU A 13 -11.66 -22.15 -5.34
N ARG A 14 -10.69 -23.08 -5.35
CA ARG A 14 -9.98 -23.54 -4.16
C ARG A 14 -9.04 -22.47 -3.59
N ALA A 15 -8.38 -21.69 -4.43
CA ALA A 15 -7.61 -20.52 -4.01
C ALA A 15 -8.54 -19.45 -3.42
N ALA A 16 -9.69 -19.19 -4.05
CA ALA A 16 -10.67 -18.22 -3.57
C ALA A 16 -11.25 -18.61 -2.22
N THR A 17 -11.54 -19.89 -1.97
CA THR A 17 -12.03 -20.38 -0.66
C THR A 17 -10.93 -20.47 0.39
N LYS A 18 -9.73 -20.95 0.04
CA LYS A 18 -8.62 -21.12 1.00
C LYS A 18 -8.04 -19.79 1.49
N TYR A 19 -8.00 -18.79 0.62
CA TYR A 19 -7.49 -17.46 0.96
C TYR A 19 -8.61 -16.42 1.12
N ALA A 20 -9.88 -16.87 1.19
CA ALA A 20 -11.00 -16.01 1.52
C ALA A 20 -10.72 -15.25 2.82
N GLY A 21 -10.77 -13.92 2.76
CA GLY A 21 -10.52 -13.06 3.92
C GLY A 21 -9.04 -12.75 4.22
N GLN A 22 -8.08 -13.28 3.45
CA GLN A 22 -6.68 -12.87 3.56
C GLN A 22 -6.37 -11.72 2.60
N GLU A 23 -5.68 -10.69 3.10
CA GLU A 23 -5.16 -9.59 2.26
C GLU A 23 -4.20 -10.18 1.22
N SER A 24 -4.50 -9.98 -0.07
CA SER A 24 -3.61 -10.43 -1.13
C SER A 24 -2.27 -9.69 -1.06
N ALA A 25 -1.20 -10.31 -1.57
CA ALA A 25 0.12 -9.66 -1.63
C ALA A 25 0.05 -8.32 -2.39
N SER A 26 -0.77 -8.26 -3.43
CA SER A 26 -1.03 -7.06 -4.24
C SER A 26 -1.73 -5.96 -3.44
N ASP A 27 -2.76 -6.31 -2.66
CA ASP A 27 -3.48 -5.37 -1.80
C ASP A 27 -2.57 -4.83 -0.69
N ARG A 28 -1.77 -5.71 -0.09
CA ARG A 28 -0.75 -5.33 0.88
C ARG A 28 0.27 -4.37 0.30
N ALA A 29 0.77 -4.63 -0.91
CA ALA A 29 1.70 -3.74 -1.60
C ALA A 29 1.06 -2.38 -1.93
N ALA A 30 -0.21 -2.36 -2.36
CA ALA A 30 -0.95 -1.12 -2.61
C ALA A 30 -1.15 -0.31 -1.32
N ARG A 31 -1.50 -0.96 -0.20
CA ARG A 31 -1.64 -0.33 1.11
C ARG A 31 -0.32 0.26 1.59
N GLN A 32 0.77 -0.47 1.45
CA GLN A 32 2.11 0.01 1.82
C GLN A 32 2.50 1.24 0.99
N ARG A 33 2.26 1.23 -0.33
CA ARG A 33 2.51 2.38 -1.21
C ARG A 33 1.74 3.63 -0.76
N ARG A 34 0.45 3.50 -0.48
CA ARG A 34 -0.38 4.63 0.03
C ARG A 34 0.13 5.16 1.37
N THR A 35 0.52 4.26 2.27
CA THR A 35 1.04 4.62 3.59
C THR A 35 2.39 5.33 3.48
N GLY A 36 3.28 4.83 2.62
CA GLY A 36 4.57 5.45 2.34
C GLY A 36 4.42 6.85 1.76
N HIS A 37 3.50 7.03 0.82
CA HIS A 37 3.20 8.34 0.23
C HIS A 37 2.74 9.36 1.29
N ARG A 38 1.79 8.97 2.17
CA ARG A 38 1.33 9.83 3.28
C ARG A 38 2.47 10.22 4.23
N ARG A 39 3.36 9.29 4.56
CA ARG A 39 4.53 9.55 5.41
C ARG A 39 5.50 10.55 4.75
N SER A 40 5.68 10.45 3.43
CA SER A 40 6.51 11.39 2.68
C SER A 40 5.96 12.82 2.76
N ILE A 41 4.65 12.99 2.56
CA ILE A 41 3.99 14.30 2.68
C ILE A 41 4.17 14.90 4.08
N ALA A 42 3.92 14.11 5.13
CA ALA A 42 4.09 14.56 6.51
C ALA A 42 5.55 15.00 6.80
N LYS A 43 6.54 14.25 6.30
CA LYS A 43 7.96 14.63 6.41
C LYS A 43 8.29 15.90 5.65
N ALA A 44 7.71 16.11 4.47
CA ALA A 44 7.92 17.32 3.69
C ALA A 44 7.33 18.55 4.41
N ALA A 45 6.10 18.43 4.93
CA ALA A 45 5.46 19.49 5.70
C ALA A 45 6.26 19.87 6.96
N ALA A 46 6.72 18.88 7.74
CA ALA A 46 7.53 19.13 8.93
C ALA A 46 8.88 19.79 8.60
N GLN A 47 9.49 19.46 7.46
CA GLN A 47 10.71 20.12 7.01
C GLN A 47 10.46 21.57 6.59
N ALA A 48 9.36 21.84 5.88
CA ALA A 48 8.97 23.19 5.51
C ALA A 48 8.71 24.06 6.75
N GLU A 49 7.98 23.54 7.74
CA GLU A 49 7.72 24.24 8.99
C GLU A 49 9.02 24.58 9.74
N ARG A 50 9.95 23.62 9.84
CA ARG A 50 11.26 23.85 10.47
C ARG A 50 12.06 24.91 9.73
N TRP A 51 12.00 24.92 8.40
CA TRP A 51 12.66 25.94 7.60
C TRP A 51 12.05 27.32 7.88
N GLU A 52 10.72 27.46 7.87
CA GLU A 52 10.03 28.72 8.14
C GLU A 52 10.33 29.24 9.56
N GLN A 53 10.33 28.35 10.56
CA GLN A 53 10.69 28.71 11.93
C GLN A 53 12.13 29.22 12.03
N ARG A 54 13.07 28.60 11.31
CA ARG A 54 14.47 29.03 11.26
C ARG A 54 14.60 30.39 10.59
N ASP A 55 13.90 30.59 9.48
CA ASP A 55 13.89 31.85 8.74
C ASP A 55 13.36 33.00 9.60
N ARG A 56 12.22 32.78 10.28
CA ARG A 56 11.63 33.74 11.22
C ARG A 56 12.55 34.10 12.37
N ARG A 57 13.39 33.18 12.86
CA ARG A 57 14.40 33.47 13.90
C ARG A 57 15.58 34.27 13.37
N ARG A 58 15.87 34.21 12.07
CA ARG A 58 17.01 34.90 11.45
C ARG A 58 16.69 36.36 11.12
N PHE A 59 15.44 36.65 10.81
CA PHE A 59 14.97 37.97 10.37
C PHE A 59 14.12 38.71 11.40
N ARG A 60 14.22 38.32 12.68
CA ARG A 60 13.55 38.96 13.81
C ARG A 60 14.60 39.45 14.79
#